data_AF-B4R9P0-F1
#
_entry.id   AF-B4R9P0-F1
#
_cell.length_a   1.000
_cell.length_b   1.000
_cell.length_c   1.000
_cell.angle_alpha   90.00
_cell.angle_beta   90.00
_cell.angle_gamma   90.00
#
_symmetry.space_group_name_H-M   'P 1'
#
loop_
_entity.id
_entity.type
_entity.pdbx_description
1 polymer ?
#
loop_
_entity_poly.entity_id
_entity_poly.type
_entity_poly.pdbx_seq_one_letter_code
_entity_poly.pdbx_strand_id
1 'polypeptide(L)'
;MQPPARRVTARPPAGRLLRMYAKPLLLVAVAALALSGCAKRTKPPGDTGVCYHVVFQKDGTLKYNKLVDAPSLEVCAANLEAMRVKFLTLGGSQRELVGAYQSNFLFIDPYGIHTSTSLEGPRYTALVRTGDGRLAIPGAMPQQ
;
A
#
# COMPACT_ATOMS: atom_id res chain seq x y z
N MET A 1 10.68 -6.25 85.82
CA MET A 1 10.85 -7.03 84.56
C MET A 1 9.75 -6.58 83.61
N GLN A 2 10.08 -6.03 82.44
CA GLN A 2 9.16 -5.29 81.56
C GLN A 2 9.27 -5.87 80.13
N PRO A 3 8.18 -6.17 79.41
CA PRO A 3 8.25 -6.46 77.97
C PRO A 3 7.76 -5.28 77.08
N PRO A 4 8.21 -5.24 75.81
CA PRO A 4 8.31 -4.01 75.01
C PRO A 4 7.07 -3.63 74.18
N ALA A 5 7.02 -2.33 73.85
CA ALA A 5 5.99 -1.62 73.10
C ALA A 5 5.70 -2.18 71.69
N ARG A 6 4.41 -2.31 71.35
CA ARG A 6 3.89 -2.62 70.00
C ARG A 6 4.07 -1.42 69.06
N ARG A 7 4.86 -1.56 68.00
CA ARG A 7 4.86 -0.63 66.85
C ARG A 7 3.70 -0.97 65.91
N VAL A 8 2.78 -0.03 65.73
CA VAL A 8 1.78 -0.05 64.66
C VAL A 8 2.47 0.38 63.36
N THR A 9 2.59 -0.52 62.39
CA THR A 9 3.04 -0.20 61.04
C THR A 9 1.84 0.26 60.21
N ALA A 10 1.83 1.54 59.84
CA ALA A 10 0.84 2.08 58.91
C ALA A 10 1.06 1.47 57.51
N ARG A 11 0.05 0.77 56.97
CA ARG A 11 0.01 0.35 55.56
C ARG A 11 -0.21 1.59 54.68
N PRO A 12 0.61 1.84 53.65
CA PRO A 12 0.34 2.91 52.69
C PRO A 12 -0.92 2.58 51.86
N PRO A 13 -1.73 3.58 51.47
CA PRO A 13 -2.96 3.36 50.72
C PRO A 13 -2.67 2.92 49.27
N ALA A 14 -3.18 1.74 48.90
CA ALA A 14 -3.03 1.10 47.59
C ALA A 14 -3.50 1.96 46.39
N GLY A 15 -4.26 3.03 46.62
CA GLY A 15 -4.80 3.91 45.57
C GLY A 15 -3.79 4.86 44.92
N ARG A 16 -2.58 5.04 45.48
CA ARG A 16 -1.60 6.01 44.96
C ARG A 16 -0.70 5.46 43.85
N LEU A 17 -0.51 4.14 43.80
CA LEU A 17 0.32 3.48 42.80
C LEU A 17 -0.38 3.41 41.42
N LEU A 18 -1.69 3.18 41.37
CA LEU A 18 -2.44 3.09 40.10
C LEU A 18 -2.40 4.40 39.28
N ARG A 19 -2.36 5.56 39.93
CA ARG A 19 -2.31 6.87 39.25
C ARG A 19 -0.95 7.20 38.65
N MET A 20 0.14 6.59 39.14
CA MET A 20 1.51 6.93 38.75
C MET A 20 1.97 6.18 37.48
N TYR A 21 1.39 5.00 37.19
CA TYR A 21 1.75 4.17 36.03
C TYR A 21 0.79 4.29 34.84
N ALA A 22 -0.33 5.02 34.98
CA ALA A 22 -1.30 5.19 33.89
C ALA A 22 -0.74 6.00 32.69
N LYS A 23 0.14 6.98 32.94
CA LYS A 23 0.79 7.80 31.91
C LYS A 23 1.82 7.02 31.07
N PRO A 24 2.79 6.27 31.65
CA PRO A 24 3.73 5.50 30.84
C PRO A 24 3.04 4.35 30.09
N LEU A 25 1.97 3.76 30.64
CA LEU A 25 1.21 2.71 29.95
C LEU A 25 0.53 3.20 28.67
N LEU A 26 -0.02 4.42 28.68
CA LEU A 26 -0.62 5.04 27.49
C LEU A 26 0.43 5.32 26.40
N LEU A 27 1.63 5.78 26.79
CA LEU A 27 2.74 6.02 25.86
C LEU A 27 3.23 4.73 25.18
N VAL A 28 3.33 3.63 25.93
CA VAL A 28 3.72 2.32 25.37
C VAL A 28 2.64 1.79 24.42
N ALA A 29 1.36 1.95 24.74
CA ALA A 29 0.27 1.54 23.86
C ALA A 29 0.24 2.31 22.54
N VAL A 30 0.49 3.63 22.57
CA VAL A 30 0.58 4.47 21.36
C VAL A 30 1.81 4.09 20.52
N ALA A 31 2.94 3.79 21.14
CA ALA A 31 4.14 3.33 20.44
C ALA A 31 3.94 1.96 19.76
N ALA A 32 3.22 1.04 20.39
CA ALA A 32 2.90 -0.26 19.80
C ALA A 32 1.98 -0.16 18.58
N LEU A 33 1.00 0.77 18.60
CA LEU A 33 0.13 1.06 17.45
C LEU A 33 0.92 1.66 16.27
N ALA A 34 1.91 2.52 16.55
CA ALA A 34 2.76 3.12 15.51
C ALA A 34 3.62 2.08 14.77
N LEU A 35 4.05 0.99 15.43
CA LEU A 35 4.83 -0.08 14.79
C LEU A 35 3.99 -0.97 13.86
N SER A 36 2.69 -1.10 14.11
CA SER A 36 1.81 -1.94 13.28
C SER A 36 1.60 -1.40 11.85
N GLY A 37 1.84 -0.09 11.63
CA GLY A 37 1.78 0.54 10.30
C GLY A 37 2.95 0.20 9.37
N CYS A 38 4.04 -0.39 9.88
CA CYS A 38 5.17 -0.89 9.08
C CYS A 38 4.97 -2.34 8.59
N ALA A 39 3.82 -2.95 8.85
CA ALA A 39 3.58 -4.34 8.54
C ALA A 39 3.40 -4.57 7.02
N LYS A 40 4.43 -5.15 6.42
CA LYS A 40 4.43 -5.96 5.18
C LYS A 40 3.89 -5.24 3.93
N ARG A 41 4.81 -4.68 3.14
CA ARG A 41 4.54 -4.16 1.80
C ARG A 41 3.98 -5.25 0.91
N THR A 42 2.81 -5.01 0.32
CA THR A 42 2.21 -5.95 -0.62
C THR A 42 3.05 -5.97 -1.89
N LYS A 43 3.59 -7.14 -2.24
CA LYS A 43 4.43 -7.32 -3.44
C LYS A 43 3.65 -8.03 -4.54
N PRO A 44 3.83 -7.61 -5.81
CA PRO A 44 3.17 -8.23 -6.94
C PRO A 44 3.86 -9.56 -7.32
N PRO A 45 3.19 -10.42 -8.10
CA PRO A 45 3.80 -11.64 -8.65
C PRO A 45 5.03 -11.32 -9.50
N GLY A 46 6.03 -12.21 -9.42
CA GLY A 46 7.32 -12.09 -10.08
C GLY A 46 7.45 -12.95 -11.34
N ASP A 47 6.35 -13.48 -11.88
CA ASP A 47 6.38 -14.38 -13.02
C ASP A 47 6.94 -13.67 -14.27
N THR A 48 7.91 -14.31 -14.90
CA THR A 48 8.57 -13.75 -16.09
C THR A 48 7.61 -13.71 -17.25
N GLY A 49 7.44 -12.52 -17.85
CA GLY A 49 6.67 -12.34 -19.07
C GLY A 49 5.14 -12.47 -18.91
N VAL A 50 4.61 -12.54 -17.69
CA VAL A 50 3.16 -12.63 -17.47
C VAL A 50 2.59 -11.28 -17.05
N CYS A 51 1.62 -10.77 -17.81
CA CYS A 51 0.89 -9.56 -17.48
C CYS A 51 -0.39 -9.90 -16.71
N TYR A 52 -0.54 -9.33 -15.52
CA TYR A 52 -1.71 -9.51 -14.67
C TYR A 52 -2.55 -8.23 -14.59
N HIS A 53 -3.86 -8.40 -14.56
CA HIS A 53 -4.82 -7.40 -14.08
C HIS A 53 -5.13 -7.66 -12.61
N VAL A 54 -4.93 -6.65 -11.77
CA VAL A 54 -5.10 -6.72 -10.33
C VAL A 54 -6.45 -6.12 -9.95
N VAL A 55 -7.25 -6.91 -9.22
CA VAL A 55 -8.57 -6.50 -8.72
C VAL A 55 -8.55 -6.52 -7.20
N PHE A 56 -8.98 -5.41 -6.61
CA PHE A 56 -9.22 -5.31 -5.17
C PHE A 56 -10.52 -6.01 -4.82
N GLN A 57 -10.44 -7.02 -3.99
CA GLN A 57 -11.60 -7.76 -3.51
C GLN A 57 -12.18 -7.09 -2.26
N LYS A 58 -13.46 -7.35 -1.97
CA LYS A 58 -14.17 -6.75 -0.83
C LYS A 58 -13.58 -7.13 0.53
N ASP A 59 -12.85 -8.24 0.59
CA ASP A 59 -12.15 -8.75 1.76
C ASP A 59 -10.76 -8.13 1.95
N GLY A 60 -10.37 -7.18 1.09
CA GLY A 60 -9.05 -6.54 1.11
C GLY A 60 -7.94 -7.35 0.45
N THR A 61 -8.25 -8.52 -0.13
CA THR A 61 -7.26 -9.31 -0.87
C THR A 61 -7.09 -8.80 -2.31
N LEU A 62 -5.94 -9.10 -2.90
CA LEU A 62 -5.67 -8.80 -4.31
C LEU A 62 -5.86 -10.06 -5.15
N LYS A 63 -6.74 -9.97 -6.15
CA LYS A 63 -6.89 -11.01 -7.17
C LYS A 63 -6.07 -10.65 -8.39
N TYR A 64 -5.16 -11.54 -8.78
CA TYR A 64 -4.33 -11.41 -9.97
C TYR A 64 -4.92 -12.25 -11.10
N ASN A 65 -5.53 -11.60 -12.08
CA ASN A 65 -6.07 -12.26 -13.27
C ASN A 65 -5.02 -12.18 -14.38
N LYS A 66 -4.55 -13.32 -14.91
CA LYS A 66 -3.67 -13.33 -16.08
C LYS A 66 -4.41 -12.69 -17.26
N LEU A 67 -3.82 -11.66 -17.84
CA LEU A 67 -4.36 -10.95 -18.99
C LEU A 67 -3.78 -11.52 -20.29
N VAL A 68 -2.45 -11.41 -20.44
CA VAL A 68 -1.68 -11.87 -21.60
C VAL A 68 -0.25 -12.18 -21.19
N ASP A 69 0.46 -12.95 -22.00
CA ASP A 69 1.91 -12.99 -21.93
C ASP A 69 2.48 -11.78 -22.67
N ALA A 70 3.37 -11.02 -22.02
CA ALA A 70 3.93 -9.79 -22.53
C ALA A 70 5.47 -9.87 -22.52
N PRO A 71 6.15 -9.53 -23.63
CA PRO A 71 7.61 -9.59 -23.70
C PRO A 71 8.29 -8.46 -22.91
N SER A 72 7.58 -7.36 -22.64
CA SER A 72 8.11 -6.20 -21.93
C SER A 72 7.04 -5.53 -21.05
N LEU A 73 7.49 -4.66 -20.15
CA LEU A 73 6.61 -3.91 -19.26
C LEU A 73 5.67 -3.00 -20.05
N GLU A 74 6.18 -2.35 -21.10
CA GLU A 74 5.45 -1.44 -21.98
C GLU A 74 4.32 -2.17 -22.71
N VAL A 75 4.55 -3.40 -23.16
CA VAL A 75 3.50 -4.21 -23.80
C VAL A 75 2.42 -4.60 -22.80
N CYS A 76 2.78 -4.96 -21.56
CA CYS A 76 1.79 -5.20 -20.52
C CYS A 76 0.95 -3.94 -20.22
N ALA A 77 1.63 -2.79 -20.10
CA ALA A 77 1.03 -1.48 -19.89
C ALA A 77 0.02 -1.12 -21.00
N ALA A 78 0.39 -1.32 -22.27
CA ALA A 78 -0.46 -1.06 -23.41
C ALA A 78 -1.71 -1.96 -23.43
N ASN A 79 -1.57 -3.23 -23.08
CA ASN A 79 -2.71 -4.16 -22.99
C ASN A 79 -3.68 -3.77 -21.86
N LEU A 80 -3.16 -3.30 -20.72
CA LEU A 80 -3.98 -2.82 -19.61
C LEU A 80 -4.73 -1.52 -19.96
N GLU A 81 -4.09 -0.57 -20.64
CA GLU A 81 -4.78 0.65 -21.12
C GLU A 81 -5.81 0.32 -22.20
N ALA A 82 -5.52 -0.61 -23.13
CA ALA A 82 -6.50 -1.07 -24.11
C ALA A 82 -7.74 -1.67 -23.41
N MET A 83 -7.54 -2.44 -22.34
CA MET A 83 -8.63 -2.92 -21.50
C MET A 83 -9.38 -1.79 -20.79
N ARG A 84 -8.68 -0.77 -20.28
CA ARG A 84 -9.30 0.42 -19.66
C ARG A 84 -10.23 1.14 -20.63
N VAL A 85 -9.70 1.47 -21.81
CA VAL A 85 -10.45 2.13 -22.88
C VAL A 85 -11.65 1.30 -23.27
N LYS A 86 -11.49 -0.02 -23.42
CA LYS A 86 -12.61 -0.93 -23.72
C LYS A 86 -13.69 -0.90 -22.63
N PHE A 87 -13.34 -0.87 -21.35
CA PHE A 87 -14.35 -0.76 -20.30
C PHE A 87 -15.07 0.59 -20.32
N LEU A 88 -14.37 1.68 -20.62
CA LEU A 88 -14.98 3.00 -20.77
C LEU A 88 -15.93 3.06 -21.97
N THR A 89 -15.57 2.47 -23.12
CA THR A 89 -16.44 2.44 -24.31
C THR A 89 -17.69 1.60 -24.11
N LEU A 90 -17.65 0.61 -23.22
CA LEU A 90 -18.81 -0.19 -22.81
C LEU A 90 -19.69 0.49 -21.74
N GLY A 91 -19.41 1.74 -21.36
CA GLY A 91 -20.16 2.49 -20.36
C GLY A 91 -19.69 2.29 -18.92
N GLY A 92 -18.52 1.66 -18.72
CA GLY A 92 -17.90 1.54 -17.41
C GLY A 92 -17.41 2.89 -16.86
N SER A 93 -17.35 3.02 -15.53
CA SER A 93 -16.89 4.22 -14.83
C SER A 93 -15.46 4.10 -14.27
N GLN A 94 -14.83 2.93 -14.41
CA GLN A 94 -13.49 2.66 -13.88
C GLN A 94 -12.45 3.44 -14.68
N ARG A 95 -11.92 4.50 -14.06
CA ARG A 95 -10.87 5.33 -14.66
C ARG A 95 -9.46 4.91 -14.28
N GLU A 96 -9.32 4.03 -13.31
CA GLU A 96 -8.02 3.55 -12.87
C GLU A 96 -8.01 2.03 -12.93
N LEU A 97 -6.92 1.47 -13.41
CA LEU A 97 -6.67 0.03 -13.37
C LEU A 97 -5.32 -0.23 -12.72
N VAL A 98 -5.23 -1.36 -12.05
CA VAL A 98 -3.97 -1.83 -11.48
C VAL A 98 -3.58 -3.12 -12.21
N GLY A 99 -2.32 -3.21 -12.59
CA GLY A 99 -1.73 -4.41 -13.15
C GLY A 99 -0.47 -4.81 -12.39
N ALA A 100 0.07 -5.96 -12.76
CA ALA A 100 1.35 -6.44 -12.25
C ALA A 100 2.15 -7.13 -13.36
N TYR A 101 3.46 -6.87 -13.37
CA TYR A 101 4.42 -7.45 -14.30
C TYR A 101 5.80 -7.53 -13.65
N GLN A 102 6.41 -8.72 -13.63
CA GLN A 102 7.78 -8.96 -13.16
C GLN A 102 8.15 -8.15 -11.91
N SER A 103 7.46 -8.38 -10.79
CA SER A 103 7.71 -7.71 -9.49
C SER A 103 7.41 -6.20 -9.42
N ASN A 104 6.73 -5.64 -10.43
CA ASN A 104 6.24 -4.26 -10.43
C ASN A 104 4.72 -4.22 -10.56
N PHE A 105 4.07 -3.38 -9.75
CA PHE A 105 2.72 -2.92 -10.00
C PHE A 105 2.73 -1.86 -11.09
N LEU A 106 1.71 -1.88 -11.93
CA LEU A 106 1.42 -0.86 -12.92
C LEU A 106 0.11 -0.20 -12.50
N PHE A 107 0.10 1.12 -12.37
CA PHE A 107 -1.08 1.93 -12.11
C PHE A 107 -1.38 2.70 -13.38
N ILE A 108 -2.54 2.41 -13.98
CA ILE A 108 -2.97 3.00 -15.24
C ILE A 108 -4.09 3.96 -14.93
N ASP A 109 -3.90 5.22 -15.29
CA ASP A 109 -4.85 6.30 -15.06
C ASP A 109 -4.96 7.21 -16.31
N PRO A 110 -5.84 8.22 -16.31
CA PRO A 110 -5.98 9.12 -17.46
C PRO A 110 -4.74 9.97 -17.79
N TYR A 111 -3.79 10.12 -16.86
CA TYR A 111 -2.61 10.96 -17.02
C TYR A 111 -1.40 10.16 -17.53
N GLY A 112 -1.35 8.87 -17.21
CA GLY A 112 -0.31 7.99 -17.70
C GLY A 112 -0.27 6.65 -17.00
N ILE A 113 0.93 6.09 -16.97
CA ILE A 113 1.22 4.80 -16.36
C ILE A 113 2.35 5.00 -15.37
N HIS A 114 2.08 4.60 -14.14
CA HIS A 114 3.03 4.65 -13.05
C HIS A 114 3.38 3.25 -12.57
N THR A 115 4.59 3.06 -12.06
CA THR A 115 5.07 1.78 -11.54
C THR A 115 5.47 1.88 -10.08
N SER A 116 5.33 0.77 -9.35
CA SER A 116 5.88 0.66 -8.00
C SER A 116 6.23 -0.80 -7.68
N THR A 117 7.23 -1.01 -6.84
CA THR A 117 7.61 -2.36 -6.36
C THR A 117 6.71 -2.85 -5.22
N SER A 118 5.83 -2.00 -4.71
CA SER A 118 4.83 -2.35 -3.70
C SER A 118 3.54 -1.56 -3.89
N LEU A 119 2.42 -2.11 -3.44
CA LEU A 119 1.11 -1.48 -3.62
C LEU A 119 1.01 -0.13 -2.91
N GLU A 120 1.60 -0.03 -1.71
CA GLU A 120 1.58 1.15 -0.86
C GLU A 120 2.85 2.03 -1.02
N GLY A 121 3.69 1.70 -2.00
CA GLY A 121 4.99 2.33 -2.23
C GLY A 121 4.91 3.64 -3.02
N PRO A 122 6.05 4.34 -3.16
CA PRO A 122 6.15 5.47 -4.08
C PRO A 122 5.89 4.99 -5.51
N ARG A 123 5.19 5.83 -6.28
CA ARG A 123 4.86 5.56 -7.68
C ARG A 123 5.76 6.39 -8.58
N TYR A 124 6.40 5.75 -9.54
CA TYR A 124 7.29 6.39 -10.52
C TYR A 124 6.63 6.40 -11.89
N THR A 125 6.74 7.50 -12.64
CA THR A 125 6.14 7.59 -13.97
C THR A 125 6.92 6.76 -14.98
N ALA A 126 6.25 5.76 -15.57
CA ALA A 126 6.83 4.93 -16.63
C ALA A 126 6.48 5.48 -18.01
N LEU A 127 5.21 5.82 -18.23
CA LEU A 127 4.72 6.38 -19.49
C LEU A 127 3.78 7.55 -19.21
N VAL A 128 3.84 8.60 -20.02
CA VAL A 128 2.97 9.78 -19.95
C VAL A 128 2.06 9.84 -21.17
N ARG A 129 0.88 10.44 -21.00
CA ARG A 129 0.00 10.74 -22.13
C ARG A 129 0.47 12.01 -22.81
N THR A 130 0.66 11.93 -24.13
CA THR A 130 0.97 13.05 -24.99
C THR A 130 -0.29 13.87 -25.28
N GLY A 131 -0.14 15.09 -25.83
CA GLY A 131 -1.28 15.95 -26.20
C GLY A 131 -2.20 15.34 -27.27
N ASP A 132 -1.67 14.43 -28.10
CA ASP A 132 -2.41 13.61 -29.06
C ASP A 132 -2.99 12.31 -28.46
N GLY A 133 -2.81 12.09 -27.16
CA GLY A 133 -3.41 10.98 -26.42
C GLY A 133 -2.68 9.63 -26.53
N ARG A 134 -1.47 9.60 -27.09
CA ARG A 134 -0.59 8.43 -27.13
C ARG A 134 0.21 8.31 -25.84
N LEU A 135 0.74 7.11 -25.57
CA LEU A 135 1.67 6.90 -24.47
C LEU A 135 3.10 7.06 -24.96
N ALA A 136 3.87 7.90 -24.27
CA ALA A 136 5.28 8.14 -24.56
C ALA A 136 6.13 8.02 -23.29
N ILE A 137 7.42 7.71 -23.47
CA ILE A 137 8.39 7.73 -22.38
C ILE A 137 8.62 9.19 -21.99
N PRO A 138 8.62 9.55 -20.69
CA PRO A 138 8.73 10.94 -20.24
C PRO A 138 9.91 11.72 -20.83
N GLY A 139 11.07 11.09 -20.99
CA GLY A 139 12.27 11.72 -21.55
C GLY A 139 12.20 12.03 -23.05
N ALA A 140 11.17 11.56 -23.75
CA ALA A 140 10.92 11.85 -25.17
C ALA A 140 9.90 13.00 -25.38
N MET A 141 9.41 13.61 -24.31
CA MET A 141 8.49 14.74 -24.36
C MET A 141 9.26 16.05 -24.16
N PRO A 142 8.89 17.14 -24.87
CA PRO A 142 9.40 18.46 -24.54
C PRO A 142 8.95 18.84 -23.12
N GLN A 143 9.89 19.29 -22.27
CA GLN A 143 9.56 19.92 -20.99
C GLN A 143 8.62 21.09 -21.25
N GLN A 144 7.40 21.01 -20.71
CA GLN A 144 6.44 22.10 -20.73
C GLN A 144 6.83 23.21 -19.75
#